data_AF-A0A1L9T3M5-F1
#
_entry.id   AF-A0A1L9T3M5-F1
#
_cell.length_a   1.000
_cell.length_b   1.000
_cell.length_c   1.000
_cell.angle_alpha   90.00
_cell.angle_beta   90.00
_cell.angle_gamma   90.00
#
_symmetry.space_group_name_H-M   'P 1'
#
loop_
_entity.id
_entity.type
_entity.pdbx_description
1 polymer ?
#
loop_
_entity_poly.entity_id
_entity_poly.type
_entity_poly.pdbx_seq_one_letter_code
_entity_poly.pdbx_strand_id
1 'polypeptide(L)'
;MKTELEIAGYTALPLNLPGTPSFPTPATHYLYLRPHEPRIPDPDTPRSLFLVNIPIDTTETHLRHLFGTQLPGGRVERVEFESARTGKKNGAAQIALVQGTNIAKGKKRKRVMIDELENRLDGISLPSTWDRQLHQSGSHAVVVFVDKASMEASLKAARKASRKASGGKDIITWGEGLDESRVPSLGLQRYITHQRATYPPRAELLRTVSEYMNVFAEVAENRKKESTRQAAEPDEDGFVTVTSGPRLTSAACEEEAKRLIEKQKKQAEGFGDFYRFQSREKRKERQIDLLKKFDEDKKKLEELKMRKGKIRPE
;
A
#
# COMPACT_ATOMS: atom_id res chain seq x y z
N MET A 1 35.72 17.05 -40.53
CA MET A 1 34.34 16.52 -40.53
C MET A 1 33.85 16.50 -39.09
N LYS A 2 32.79 17.24 -38.75
CA LYS A 2 32.24 17.28 -37.38
C LYS A 2 31.35 16.05 -37.21
N THR A 3 31.93 14.94 -36.77
CA THR A 3 31.19 13.70 -36.54
C THR A 3 30.34 13.87 -35.29
N GLU A 4 29.02 13.93 -35.48
CA GLU A 4 28.07 13.73 -34.39
C GLU A 4 28.29 12.31 -33.88
N LEU A 5 28.66 12.15 -32.61
CA LEU A 5 28.81 10.85 -31.97
C LEU A 5 27.40 10.31 -31.69
N GLU A 6 26.79 9.68 -32.70
CA GLU A 6 25.53 8.97 -32.54
C GLU A 6 25.75 7.45 -32.55
N ILE A 7 25.14 6.75 -31.61
CA ILE A 7 25.22 5.29 -31.49
C ILE A 7 23.79 4.75 -31.40
N ALA A 8 23.34 3.99 -32.40
CA ALA A 8 22.01 3.37 -32.43
C ALA A 8 20.84 4.35 -32.11
N GLY A 9 20.92 5.58 -32.61
CA GLY A 9 19.92 6.64 -32.38
C GLY A 9 20.08 7.41 -31.07
N TYR A 10 21.10 7.11 -30.27
CA TYR A 10 21.49 7.90 -29.10
C TYR A 10 22.54 8.93 -29.46
N THR A 11 22.35 10.17 -29.02
CA THR A 11 23.41 11.18 -29.01
C THR A 11 24.34 10.91 -27.82
N ALA A 12 25.62 10.67 -28.08
CA ALA A 12 26.64 10.52 -27.06
C ALA A 12 27.18 11.89 -26.64
N LEU A 13 26.96 12.26 -25.38
CA LEU A 13 27.45 13.47 -24.76
C LEU A 13 28.66 13.13 -23.87
N PRO A 14 29.89 13.50 -24.27
CA PRO A 14 31.04 13.37 -23.40
C PRO A 14 30.97 14.43 -22.29
N LEU A 15 31.14 13.95 -21.06
CA LEU A 15 31.22 14.74 -19.84
C LEU A 15 32.61 14.55 -19.23
N ASN A 16 33.17 15.62 -18.70
CA ASN A 16 34.40 15.57 -17.92
C ASN A 16 34.04 15.35 -16.44
N LEU A 17 34.43 14.22 -15.87
CA LEU A 17 34.35 14.01 -14.43
C LEU A 17 35.60 14.63 -13.78
N PRO A 18 35.42 15.59 -12.86
CA PRO A 18 36.55 16.25 -12.22
C PRO A 18 37.38 15.25 -11.40
N GLY A 19 38.69 15.46 -11.35
CA GLY A 19 39.57 14.70 -10.49
C GLY A 19 39.20 14.88 -9.01
N THR A 20 39.32 13.81 -8.23
CA THR A 20 39.12 13.82 -6.78
C THR A 20 40.46 13.69 -6.07
N PRO A 21 40.57 14.02 -4.77
CA PRO A 21 41.81 13.82 -4.02
C PRO A 21 42.33 12.37 -4.07
N SER A 22 41.42 11.39 -4.15
CA SER A 22 41.76 9.96 -4.26
C SER A 22 42.11 9.52 -5.68
N PHE A 23 41.69 10.27 -6.70
CA PHE A 23 41.97 9.99 -8.11
C PHE A 23 42.06 11.33 -8.88
N PRO A 24 43.26 11.93 -8.97
CA PRO A 24 43.42 13.30 -9.48
C PRO A 24 43.30 13.41 -10.99
N THR A 25 43.33 12.28 -11.71
CA THR A 25 43.19 12.25 -13.17
C THR A 25 41.72 12.41 -13.56
N PRO A 26 41.35 13.45 -14.34
CA PRO A 26 40.00 13.61 -14.84
C PRO A 26 39.63 12.45 -15.77
N ALA A 27 38.37 12.04 -15.74
CA ALA A 27 37.86 10.94 -16.55
C ALA A 27 36.77 11.42 -17.50
N THR A 28 36.78 10.93 -18.74
CA THR A 28 35.70 11.21 -19.69
C THR A 28 34.59 10.17 -19.53
N HIS A 29 33.39 10.64 -19.19
CA HIS A 29 32.19 9.83 -19.05
C HIS A 29 31.23 10.10 -20.20
N TYR A 30 30.74 9.07 -20.87
CA TYR A 30 29.78 9.23 -21.96
C TYR A 30 28.35 9.01 -21.48
N LEU A 31 27.55 10.08 -21.57
CA LEU A 31 26.11 10.04 -21.31
C LEU A 31 25.37 9.89 -22.64
N TYR A 32 24.47 8.93 -22.75
CA TYR A 32 23.72 8.69 -23.99
C TYR A 32 22.30 9.22 -23.87
N LEU A 33 21.87 10.05 -24.82
CA LEU A 33 20.57 10.71 -24.79
C LEU A 33 19.74 10.33 -26.02
N ARG A 34 18.45 10.05 -25.81
CA ARG A 34 17.47 9.94 -26.88
C ARG A 34 16.10 10.47 -26.43
N PRO A 35 15.20 10.83 -27.35
CA PRO A 35 13.78 11.00 -27.02
C PRO A 35 13.22 9.76 -26.32
N HIS A 36 12.41 9.95 -25.29
CA HIS A 36 11.81 8.82 -24.59
C HIS A 36 10.66 8.23 -25.42
N GLU A 37 10.78 6.96 -25.77
CA GLU A 37 9.76 6.22 -26.54
C GLU A 37 9.44 4.90 -25.81
N PRO A 38 8.60 4.93 -24.76
CA PRO A 38 8.13 3.72 -24.10
C PRO A 38 7.17 2.95 -25.00
N ARG A 39 7.06 1.63 -24.78
CA ARG A 39 6.12 0.76 -25.53
C ARG A 39 4.67 1.23 -25.43
N ILE A 40 4.29 1.81 -24.30
CA ILE A 40 2.97 2.40 -24.07
C ILE A 40 3.22 3.89 -23.80
N PRO A 41 2.81 4.79 -24.72
CA PRO A 41 3.04 6.22 -24.56
C PRO A 41 2.16 6.79 -23.44
N ASP A 42 2.79 7.46 -22.50
CA ASP A 42 2.18 8.28 -21.45
C ASP A 42 2.06 9.75 -21.94
N PRO A 43 1.13 10.59 -21.44
CA PRO A 43 1.09 12.05 -21.64
C PRO A 43 2.45 12.78 -21.60
N ASP A 44 3.40 12.29 -20.81
CA ASP A 44 4.72 12.92 -20.66
C ASP A 44 5.78 12.45 -21.66
N THR A 45 5.48 11.42 -22.45
CA THR A 45 6.33 10.91 -23.54
C THR A 45 6.84 12.00 -24.49
N PRO A 46 6.00 12.90 -25.06
CA PRO A 46 6.47 13.88 -26.05
C PRO A 46 7.45 14.92 -25.49
N ARG A 47 7.51 15.08 -24.16
CA ARG A 47 8.36 16.06 -23.47
C ARG A 47 9.45 15.42 -22.61
N SER A 48 9.76 14.14 -22.83
CA SER A 48 10.75 13.41 -22.01
C SER A 48 11.95 12.92 -22.82
N LEU A 49 13.11 12.91 -22.16
CA LEU A 49 14.35 12.31 -22.65
C LEU A 49 14.68 11.08 -21.84
N PHE A 50 15.13 10.05 -22.55
CA PHE A 50 15.72 8.86 -21.97
C PHE A 50 17.24 8.99 -21.99
N LEU A 51 17.84 8.91 -20.81
CA LEU A 51 19.28 8.95 -20.61
C LEU A 51 19.78 7.58 -20.16
N VAL A 52 20.92 7.16 -20.69
CA VAL A 52 21.59 5.91 -20.33
C VAL A 52 23.01 6.20 -19.90
N ASN A 53 23.50 5.39 -18.97
CA ASN A 53 24.82 5.55 -18.38
C ASN A 53 24.94 6.88 -17.64
N ILE A 54 24.01 7.18 -16.74
CA ILE A 54 24.15 8.34 -15.85
C ILE A 54 25.33 8.14 -14.89
N PRO A 55 26.08 9.20 -14.52
CA PRO A 55 27.05 9.12 -13.44
C PRO A 55 26.44 8.54 -12.16
N ILE A 56 27.19 7.74 -11.43
CA ILE A 56 26.71 6.99 -10.25
C ILE A 56 26.14 7.88 -9.15
N ASP A 57 26.58 9.14 -9.10
CA ASP A 57 26.23 10.08 -8.07
C ASP A 57 25.13 11.06 -8.54
N THR A 58 24.58 10.86 -9.74
CA THR A 58 23.58 11.76 -10.32
C THR A 58 22.38 11.97 -9.40
N THR A 59 21.99 13.22 -9.23
CA THR A 59 20.77 13.63 -8.53
C THR A 59 19.90 14.45 -9.46
N GLU A 60 18.67 14.71 -9.05
CA GLU A 60 17.76 15.58 -9.80
C GLU A 60 18.34 16.99 -9.98
N THR A 61 19.05 17.51 -8.98
CA THR A 61 19.73 18.81 -9.03
C THR A 61 20.84 18.85 -10.07
N HIS A 62 21.62 17.77 -10.24
CA HIS A 62 22.63 17.69 -11.30
C HIS A 62 22.01 17.78 -12.70
N LEU A 63 20.92 17.04 -12.95
CA LEU A 63 20.27 17.06 -14.28
C LEU A 63 19.56 18.38 -14.55
N ARG A 64 18.93 18.99 -13.53
CA ARG A 64 18.39 20.36 -13.64
C ARG A 64 19.47 21.37 -14.00
N HIS A 65 20.65 21.27 -13.40
CA HIS A 65 21.78 22.15 -13.69
C HIS A 65 22.40 21.88 -15.06
N LEU A 66 22.56 20.61 -15.44
CA LEU A 66 23.05 20.24 -16.77
C LEU A 66 22.16 20.83 -17.86
N PHE A 67 20.84 20.64 -17.81
CA PHE A 67 19.91 21.09 -18.86
C PHE A 67 19.44 22.54 -18.74
N GLY A 68 19.63 23.17 -17.58
CA GLY A 68 19.25 24.56 -17.34
C GLY A 68 20.41 25.54 -17.54
N THR A 69 21.61 25.17 -17.12
CA THR A 69 22.78 26.07 -17.07
C THR A 69 23.83 25.69 -18.12
N GLN A 70 24.24 24.42 -18.17
CA GLN A 70 25.38 23.99 -19.01
C GLN A 70 24.98 23.74 -20.46
N LEU A 71 23.84 23.09 -20.67
CA LEU A 71 23.14 22.96 -21.94
C LEU A 71 21.98 23.95 -21.89
N PRO A 72 21.94 25.01 -22.70
CA PRO A 72 20.82 25.96 -22.70
C PRO A 72 19.58 25.34 -23.38
N GLY A 73 19.05 24.29 -22.77
CA GLY A 73 18.07 23.39 -23.34
C GLY A 73 16.65 23.66 -22.86
N GLY A 74 16.48 23.99 -21.58
CA GLY A 74 15.18 24.35 -21.01
C GLY A 74 15.05 23.94 -19.55
N ARG A 75 13.85 24.10 -18.97
CA ARG A 75 13.61 23.70 -17.57
C ARG A 75 13.11 22.27 -17.46
N VAL A 76 13.71 21.53 -16.52
CA VAL A 76 13.30 20.18 -16.13
C VAL A 76 12.24 20.27 -15.04
N GLU A 77 11.12 19.59 -15.23
CA GLU A 77 10.05 19.47 -14.23
C GLU A 77 10.45 18.46 -13.16
N ARG A 78 10.70 17.21 -13.60
CA ARG A 78 11.04 16.10 -12.71
C ARG A 78 11.96 15.09 -13.39
N VAL A 79 12.65 14.29 -12.58
CA VAL A 79 13.49 13.18 -13.06
C VAL A 79 13.05 11.87 -12.42
N GLU A 80 12.90 10.85 -13.24
CA GLU A 80 12.64 9.48 -12.79
C GLU A 80 13.88 8.61 -13.00
N PHE A 81 14.43 8.06 -11.92
CA PHE A 81 15.56 7.14 -11.96
C PHE A 81 15.09 5.69 -12.01
N GLU A 82 15.89 4.81 -12.62
CA GLU A 82 15.66 3.35 -12.66
C GLU A 82 15.36 2.75 -11.28
N SER A 83 16.20 3.04 -10.29
CA SER A 83 16.02 2.50 -8.94
C SER A 83 14.82 3.08 -8.19
N ALA A 84 14.24 4.20 -8.63
CA ALA A 84 12.99 4.72 -8.08
C ALA A 84 11.77 3.97 -8.66
N ARG A 85 11.91 3.32 -9.82
CA ARG A 85 10.82 2.53 -10.43
C ARG A 85 10.66 1.14 -9.82
N THR A 86 11.75 0.54 -9.36
CA THR A 86 11.69 -0.78 -8.69
C THR A 86 11.02 -0.71 -7.32
N GLY A 87 10.98 0.47 -6.70
CA GLY A 87 10.42 0.73 -5.38
C GLY A 87 8.92 1.02 -5.31
N LYS A 88 8.09 0.50 -6.23
CA LYS A 88 6.62 0.74 -6.36
C LYS A 88 6.26 1.96 -7.20
N LYS A 89 6.06 1.72 -8.49
CA LYS A 89 4.87 2.22 -9.19
C LYS A 89 4.21 1.00 -9.81
N ASN A 90 3.11 0.54 -9.22
CA ASN A 90 2.22 -0.41 -9.89
C ASN A 90 1.73 0.27 -11.18
N GLY A 91 2.44 0.03 -12.29
CA GLY A 91 2.04 0.52 -13.61
C GLY A 91 0.62 0.09 -13.99
N ALA A 92 0.07 -0.93 -13.33
CA ALA A 92 -1.31 -1.34 -13.46
C ALA A 92 -2.34 -0.25 -13.06
N ALA A 93 -2.05 0.58 -12.04
CA ALA A 93 -3.01 1.59 -11.55
C ALA A 93 -3.12 2.81 -12.47
N GLN A 94 -2.04 3.18 -13.17
CA GLN A 94 -2.07 4.28 -14.15
C GLN A 94 -2.57 3.81 -15.53
N ILE A 95 -2.33 2.55 -15.91
CA ILE A 95 -2.86 1.99 -17.17
C ILE A 95 -4.40 1.92 -17.15
N ALA A 96 -5.02 1.64 -16.01
CA ALA A 96 -6.48 1.60 -15.88
C ALA A 96 -7.16 2.99 -16.01
N LEU A 97 -6.43 4.09 -15.75
CA LEU A 97 -6.99 5.44 -15.89
C LEU A 97 -6.93 5.98 -17.33
N VAL A 98 -6.00 5.48 -18.15
CA VAL A 98 -5.72 6.01 -19.50
C VAL A 98 -6.30 5.12 -20.60
N GLN A 99 -6.46 3.81 -20.38
CA GLN A 99 -7.22 2.96 -21.28
C GLN A 99 -8.71 3.16 -21.02
N GLY A 100 -9.28 4.15 -21.72
CA GLY A 100 -10.71 4.36 -21.86
C GLY A 100 -11.41 3.15 -22.48
N THR A 101 -11.55 2.09 -21.71
CA THR A 101 -12.57 1.07 -21.93
C THR A 101 -13.89 1.77 -21.66
N ASN A 102 -14.62 2.02 -22.73
CA ASN A 102 -16.02 2.43 -22.70
C ASN A 102 -16.85 1.34 -22.04
N ILE A 103 -16.81 1.24 -20.72
CA ILE A 103 -17.88 0.64 -19.92
C ILE A 103 -18.68 1.82 -19.37
N ALA A 104 -19.48 2.38 -20.27
CA ALA A 104 -20.59 3.24 -19.90
C ALA A 104 -21.60 2.40 -19.10
N LYS A 105 -21.48 2.39 -17.76
CA LYS A 105 -22.58 2.16 -16.82
C LYS A 105 -22.15 2.58 -15.40
N GLY A 106 -22.71 3.70 -14.94
CA GLY A 106 -22.84 4.02 -13.52
C GLY A 106 -21.74 4.85 -12.87
N LYS A 107 -21.72 6.16 -13.13
CA LYS A 107 -21.11 7.15 -12.21
C LYS A 107 -21.83 7.10 -10.84
N LYS A 108 -21.42 6.19 -9.95
CA LYS A 108 -21.72 6.25 -8.52
C LYS A 108 -20.76 7.27 -7.88
N ARG A 109 -21.21 8.52 -7.77
CA ARG A 109 -20.61 9.53 -6.88
C ARG A 109 -20.59 8.98 -5.44
N LYS A 110 -19.49 9.19 -4.71
CA LYS A 110 -19.17 8.72 -3.34
C LYS A 110 -18.57 7.30 -3.23
N ARG A 111 -17.32 7.14 -3.63
CA ARG A 111 -16.37 6.35 -2.84
C ARG A 111 -15.09 7.16 -2.71
N VAL A 112 -14.70 7.48 -1.49
CA VAL A 112 -13.28 7.52 -1.14
C VAL A 112 -12.85 6.07 -1.37
N MET A 113 -12.37 5.79 -2.57
CA MET A 113 -12.16 4.43 -3.06
C MET A 113 -11.09 3.77 -2.20
N ILE A 114 -11.27 2.49 -1.87
CA ILE A 114 -10.26 1.71 -1.14
C ILE A 114 -8.88 1.91 -1.77
N ASP A 115 -8.81 2.00 -3.10
CA ASP A 115 -7.63 2.34 -3.89
C ASP A 115 -6.95 3.65 -3.46
N GLU A 116 -7.69 4.69 -3.09
CA GLU A 116 -7.12 5.96 -2.61
C GLU A 116 -6.48 5.79 -1.23
N LEU A 117 -7.12 5.03 -0.34
CA LEU A 117 -6.56 4.70 0.97
C LEU A 117 -5.36 3.77 0.86
N GLU A 118 -5.38 2.83 -0.07
CA GLU A 118 -4.25 1.95 -0.39
C GLU A 118 -3.07 2.74 -0.96
N ASN A 119 -3.33 3.67 -1.89
CA ASN A 119 -2.29 4.57 -2.41
C ASN A 119 -1.70 5.47 -1.31
N ARG A 120 -2.54 5.97 -0.40
CA ARG A 120 -2.08 6.71 0.79
C ARG A 120 -1.21 5.83 1.69
N LEU A 121 -1.62 4.59 1.93
CA LEU A 121 -0.87 3.63 2.73
C LEU A 121 0.50 3.32 2.10
N ASP A 122 0.55 3.14 0.78
CA ASP A 122 1.79 2.92 0.04
C ASP A 122 2.72 4.12 0.04
N GLY A 123 2.16 5.34 0.15
CA GLY A 123 2.93 6.58 0.29
C GLY A 123 3.54 6.78 1.69
N ILE A 124 3.06 6.06 2.71
CA ILE A 124 3.61 6.14 4.07
C ILE A 124 4.76 5.13 4.19
N SER A 125 5.99 5.63 4.13
CA SER A 125 7.19 4.84 4.37
C SER A 125 7.97 5.38 5.57
N LEU A 126 8.85 4.53 6.12
CA LEU A 126 9.85 4.99 7.08
C LEU A 126 10.79 6.01 6.42
N PRO A 127 11.38 6.94 7.20
CA PRO A 127 12.41 7.84 6.69
C PRO A 127 13.56 7.06 6.04
N SER A 128 14.02 7.52 4.87
CA SER A 128 15.19 6.93 4.22
C SER A 128 16.43 7.16 5.08
N THR A 129 17.27 6.12 5.22
CA THR A 129 18.55 6.25 5.91
C THR A 129 19.61 6.93 5.05
N TRP A 130 19.40 6.98 3.73
CA TRP A 130 20.30 7.64 2.79
C TRP A 130 19.68 8.95 2.29
N ASP A 131 20.45 10.02 2.40
CA ASP A 131 20.16 11.37 1.90
C ASP A 131 20.34 11.49 0.38
N ARG A 132 21.33 10.76 -0.17
CA ARG A 132 21.61 10.67 -1.61
C ARG A 132 21.68 9.22 -2.05
N GLN A 133 20.75 8.86 -2.93
CA GLN A 133 20.76 7.58 -3.62
C GLN A 133 21.90 7.54 -4.64
N LEU A 134 22.66 6.45 -4.65
CA LEU A 134 23.66 6.17 -5.68
C LEU A 134 23.09 5.18 -6.69
N HIS A 135 23.52 5.34 -7.94
CA HIS A 135 23.09 4.52 -9.06
C HIS A 135 24.15 3.47 -9.40
N GLN A 136 23.71 2.37 -9.99
CA GLN A 136 24.61 1.34 -10.53
C GLN A 136 25.23 1.80 -11.85
N SER A 137 26.33 1.18 -12.27
CA SER A 137 26.90 1.44 -13.59
C SER A 137 25.90 1.11 -14.69
N GLY A 138 25.83 1.94 -15.72
CA GLY A 138 24.88 1.75 -16.82
C GLY A 138 23.42 2.10 -16.49
N SER A 139 23.14 2.63 -15.29
CA SER A 139 21.77 3.04 -14.92
C SER A 139 21.18 4.05 -15.91
N HIS A 140 19.86 4.07 -15.96
CA HIS A 140 19.11 4.99 -16.82
C HIS A 140 18.22 5.95 -16.04
N ALA A 141 17.90 7.08 -16.66
CA ALA A 141 16.97 8.06 -16.14
C ALA A 141 16.02 8.58 -17.23
N VAL A 142 14.79 8.91 -16.86
CA VAL A 142 13.84 9.63 -17.69
C VAL A 142 13.71 11.05 -17.15
N VAL A 143 14.12 12.03 -17.95
CA VAL A 143 14.02 13.44 -17.61
C VAL A 143 12.80 14.01 -18.29
N VAL A 144 11.86 14.54 -17.51
CA VAL A 144 10.63 15.15 -18.01
C VAL A 144 10.79 16.67 -17.99
N PHE A 145 10.70 17.29 -19.16
CA PHE A 145 10.79 18.74 -19.33
C PHE A 145 9.43 19.39 -19.21
N VAL A 146 9.38 20.67 -18.85
CA VAL A 146 8.12 21.43 -18.74
C VAL A 146 7.28 21.33 -20.02
N ASP A 147 7.93 21.42 -21.18
CA ASP A 147 7.30 21.40 -22.49
C ASP A 147 8.16 20.68 -23.54
N LYS A 148 7.52 20.33 -24.66
CA LYS A 148 8.19 19.65 -25.78
C LYS A 148 9.33 20.49 -26.38
N ALA A 149 9.19 21.82 -26.44
CA ALA A 149 10.21 22.68 -27.02
C ALA A 149 11.48 22.70 -26.15
N SER A 150 11.35 22.72 -24.82
CA SER A 150 12.49 22.56 -23.90
C SER A 150 13.22 21.22 -24.10
N MET A 151 12.47 20.13 -24.32
CA MET A 151 13.08 18.83 -24.59
C MET A 151 13.88 18.85 -25.90
N GLU A 152 13.28 19.33 -26.99
CA GLU A 152 13.94 19.41 -28.30
C GLU A 152 15.15 20.35 -28.30
N ALA A 153 15.05 21.49 -27.61
CA ALA A 153 16.15 22.43 -27.47
C ALA A 153 17.31 21.83 -26.65
N SER A 154 17.01 21.07 -25.59
CA SER A 154 17.99 20.31 -24.81
C SER A 154 18.72 19.26 -25.66
N LEU A 155 17.99 18.52 -26.48
CA LEU A 155 18.59 17.53 -27.38
C LEU A 155 19.47 18.19 -28.45
N LYS A 156 19.03 19.31 -29.04
CA LYS A 156 19.82 20.10 -30.00
C LYS A 156 21.08 20.68 -29.34
N ALA A 157 20.99 21.17 -28.10
CA ALA A 157 22.12 21.67 -27.33
C ALA A 157 23.11 20.54 -27.03
N ALA A 158 22.65 19.36 -26.62
CA ALA A 158 23.50 18.19 -26.38
C ALA A 158 24.23 17.75 -27.66
N ARG A 159 23.54 17.70 -28.82
CA ARG A 159 24.15 17.44 -30.13
C ARG A 159 25.18 18.49 -30.55
N LYS A 160 25.00 19.75 -30.14
CA LYS A 160 25.99 20.81 -30.39
C LYS A 160 27.19 20.67 -29.47
N ALA A 161 26.98 20.32 -28.21
CA ALA A 161 28.03 20.10 -27.22
C ALA A 161 28.91 18.88 -27.59
N SER A 162 28.32 17.77 -28.03
CA SER A 162 29.07 16.59 -28.47
C SER A 162 29.98 16.88 -29.66
N ARG A 163 29.52 17.65 -30.65
CA ARG A 163 30.36 18.11 -31.79
C ARG A 163 31.49 19.05 -31.39
N LYS A 164 31.30 19.86 -30.35
CA LYS A 164 32.37 20.73 -29.83
C LYS A 164 33.43 19.91 -29.11
N ALA A 165 32.99 18.98 -28.27
CA ALA A 165 33.86 18.08 -27.54
C ALA A 165 34.69 17.16 -28.46
N SER A 166 34.13 16.67 -29.57
CA SER A 166 34.91 15.91 -30.57
C SER A 166 36.03 16.74 -31.22
N GLY A 167 35.90 18.07 -31.22
CA GLY A 167 36.92 19.00 -31.67
C GLY A 167 37.89 19.46 -30.58
N GLY A 168 37.85 18.84 -29.39
CA GLY A 168 38.73 19.15 -28.25
C GLY A 168 38.44 20.48 -27.55
N LYS A 169 37.28 21.10 -27.80
CA LYS A 169 36.92 22.43 -27.27
C LYS A 169 35.65 22.37 -26.42
N ASP A 170 35.67 23.02 -25.25
CA ASP A 170 34.54 23.17 -24.31
C ASP A 170 33.85 21.84 -23.93
N ILE A 171 34.58 20.93 -23.28
CA ILE A 171 33.97 19.74 -22.68
C ILE A 171 33.25 20.17 -21.40
N ILE A 172 31.99 19.75 -21.24
CA ILE A 172 31.20 20.08 -20.06
C ILE A 172 31.72 19.29 -18.86
N THR A 173 32.14 19.98 -17.81
CA THR A 173 32.51 19.34 -16.55
C THR A 173 31.27 19.05 -15.72
N TRP A 174 31.13 17.81 -15.27
CA TRP A 174 30.00 17.38 -14.46
C TRP A 174 30.01 18.08 -13.09
N GLY A 175 28.91 18.72 -12.73
CA GLY A 175 28.76 19.42 -11.44
C GLY A 175 29.46 20.78 -11.34
N GLU A 176 30.16 21.24 -12.38
CA GLU A 176 30.82 22.55 -12.36
C GLU A 176 29.81 23.70 -12.26
N GLY A 177 30.01 24.58 -11.28
CA GLY A 177 29.11 25.70 -10.97
C GLY A 177 27.82 25.28 -10.27
N LEU A 178 27.69 24.03 -9.84
CA LEU A 178 26.59 23.59 -8.99
C LEU A 178 26.89 24.01 -7.54
N ASP A 179 25.87 24.56 -6.88
CA ASP A 179 25.94 24.90 -5.46
C ASP A 179 26.01 23.61 -4.63
N GLU A 180 27.20 23.34 -4.09
CA GLU A 180 27.49 22.14 -3.29
C GLU A 180 26.58 22.03 -2.06
N SER A 181 26.01 23.14 -1.56
CA SER A 181 25.07 23.11 -0.43
C SER A 181 23.74 22.41 -0.77
N ARG A 182 23.36 22.39 -2.05
CA ARG A 182 22.10 21.79 -2.53
C ARG A 182 22.20 20.29 -2.76
N VAL A 183 23.40 19.74 -2.74
CA VAL A 183 23.66 18.33 -3.00
C VAL A 183 24.24 17.71 -1.75
N PRO A 184 23.66 16.62 -1.23
CA PRO A 184 24.27 15.93 -0.10
C PRO A 184 25.69 15.48 -0.44
N SER A 185 26.60 15.78 0.48
CA SER A 185 28.03 15.52 0.32
C SER A 185 28.32 14.01 0.27
N LEU A 186 29.34 13.65 -0.51
CA LEU A 186 29.82 12.27 -0.61
C LEU A 186 30.97 12.00 0.39
N GLY A 187 31.54 10.80 0.32
CA GLY A 187 32.68 10.43 1.16
C GLY A 187 32.30 10.19 2.62
N LEU A 188 33.16 10.63 3.55
CA LEU A 188 32.98 10.40 4.99
C LEU A 188 31.67 11.01 5.53
N GLN A 189 31.33 12.23 5.08
CA GLN A 189 30.13 12.93 5.54
C GLN A 189 28.86 12.14 5.25
N ARG A 190 28.76 11.49 4.08
CA ARG A 190 27.65 10.61 3.71
C ARG A 190 27.42 9.50 4.74
N TYR A 191 28.49 8.85 5.19
CA TYR A 191 28.39 7.76 6.16
C TYR A 191 28.06 8.26 7.56
N ILE A 192 28.55 9.44 7.95
CA ILE A 192 28.18 10.07 9.22
C ILE A 192 26.68 10.42 9.21
N THR A 193 26.19 11.02 8.13
CA THR A 193 24.76 11.33 7.96
C THR A 193 23.91 10.07 7.97
N HIS A 194 24.32 9.02 7.25
CA HIS A 194 23.63 7.72 7.27
C HIS A 194 23.60 7.12 8.67
N GLN A 195 24.71 7.12 9.40
CA GLN A 195 24.76 6.60 10.76
C GLN A 195 23.81 7.35 11.70
N ARG A 196 23.70 8.67 11.55
CA ARG A 196 22.71 9.47 12.28
C ARG A 196 21.28 9.12 11.87
N ALA A 197 21.03 8.92 10.58
CA ALA A 197 19.71 8.57 10.04
C ALA A 197 19.25 7.15 10.42
N THR A 198 20.17 6.22 10.72
CA THR A 198 19.85 4.90 11.28
C THR A 198 19.15 4.99 12.65
N TYR A 199 19.38 6.08 13.39
CA TYR A 199 18.78 6.32 14.70
C TYR A 199 17.88 7.57 14.68
N PRO A 200 16.73 7.52 13.98
CA PRO A 200 15.82 8.65 13.90
C PRO A 200 15.20 8.96 15.27
N PRO A 201 14.78 10.21 15.52
CA PRO A 201 14.15 10.57 16.78
C PRO A 201 12.84 9.80 16.96
N ARG A 202 12.62 9.30 18.19
CA ARG A 202 11.43 8.49 18.56
C ARG A 202 10.11 9.15 18.15
N ALA A 203 10.03 10.48 18.22
CA ALA A 203 8.83 11.23 17.86
C ALA A 203 8.45 11.07 16.38
N GLU A 204 9.41 11.12 15.46
CA GLU A 204 9.15 10.97 14.02
C GLU A 204 8.76 9.52 13.66
N LEU A 205 9.43 8.55 14.29
CA LEU A 205 9.10 7.13 14.12
C LEU A 205 7.67 6.83 14.62
N LEU A 206 7.31 7.32 15.82
CA LEU A 206 5.98 7.12 16.36
C LEU A 206 4.91 7.79 15.48
N ARG A 207 5.20 8.98 14.94
CA ARG A 207 4.29 9.70 14.03
C ARG A 207 4.03 8.88 12.77
N THR A 208 5.08 8.43 12.09
CA THR A 208 4.97 7.63 10.84
C THR A 208 4.28 6.30 11.08
N VAL A 209 4.62 5.58 12.17
CA VAL A 209 3.96 4.31 12.52
C VAL A 209 2.49 4.51 12.87
N SER A 210 2.16 5.53 13.67
CA SER A 210 0.75 5.81 14.04
C SER A 210 -0.07 6.19 12.81
N GLU A 211 0.49 7.01 11.91
CA GLU A 211 -0.12 7.37 10.64
C GLU A 211 -0.39 6.14 9.77
N TYR A 212 0.61 5.26 9.62
CA TYR A 212 0.48 4.00 8.90
C TYR A 212 -0.62 3.10 9.51
N MET A 213 -0.59 2.90 10.83
CA MET A 213 -1.54 2.02 11.53
C MET A 213 -2.98 2.55 11.45
N ASN A 214 -3.17 3.86 11.49
CA ASN A 214 -4.49 4.48 11.34
C ASN A 214 -5.05 4.25 9.93
N VAL A 215 -4.26 4.55 8.90
CA VAL A 215 -4.69 4.32 7.50
C VAL A 215 -4.90 2.83 7.24
N PHE A 216 -4.04 1.96 7.79
CA PHE A 216 -4.20 0.51 7.67
C PHE A 216 -5.51 0.02 8.30
N ALA A 217 -5.87 0.51 9.49
CA ALA A 217 -7.13 0.18 10.14
C ALA A 217 -8.34 0.65 9.33
N GLU A 218 -8.29 1.85 8.75
CA GLU A 218 -9.32 2.36 7.84
C GLU A 218 -9.49 1.48 6.59
N VAL A 219 -8.37 1.07 5.97
CA VAL A 219 -8.36 0.15 4.83
C VAL A 219 -8.97 -1.20 5.22
N ALA A 220 -8.58 -1.77 6.35
CA ALA A 220 -9.09 -3.06 6.83
C ALA A 220 -10.60 -3.01 7.11
N GLU A 221 -11.08 -1.97 7.78
CA GLU A 221 -12.51 -1.76 8.05
C GLU A 221 -13.32 -1.56 6.76
N ASN A 222 -12.78 -0.81 5.80
CA ASN A 222 -13.46 -0.62 4.52
C ASN A 222 -13.51 -1.90 3.68
N ARG A 223 -12.42 -2.68 3.64
CA ARG A 223 -12.41 -4.00 3.00
C ARG A 223 -13.42 -4.96 3.65
N LYS A 224 -13.53 -4.93 4.99
CA LYS A 224 -14.51 -5.72 5.74
C LYS A 224 -15.95 -5.29 5.42
N LYS A 225 -16.23 -3.99 5.37
CA LYS A 225 -17.56 -3.46 4.98
C LYS A 225 -17.91 -3.81 3.54
N GLU A 226 -16.92 -3.81 2.65
CA GLU A 226 -17.18 -4.15 1.25
C GLU A 226 -17.41 -5.64 1.07
N SER A 227 -16.67 -6.51 1.77
CA SER A 227 -16.92 -7.95 1.73
C SER A 227 -18.28 -8.32 2.33
N THR A 228 -18.71 -7.67 3.42
CA THR A 228 -20.06 -7.90 3.97
C THR A 228 -21.16 -7.39 3.04
N ARG A 229 -20.93 -6.27 2.34
CA ARG A 229 -21.88 -5.76 1.34
C ARG A 229 -21.95 -6.66 0.12
N GLN A 230 -20.80 -7.12 -0.40
CA GLN A 230 -20.74 -8.06 -1.52
C GLN A 230 -21.42 -9.39 -1.16
N ALA A 231 -21.22 -9.89 0.06
CA ALA A 231 -21.92 -11.09 0.52
C ALA A 231 -23.44 -10.90 0.70
N ALA A 232 -23.92 -9.66 0.86
CA ALA A 232 -25.33 -9.34 1.01
C ALA A 232 -26.04 -9.00 -0.31
N GLU A 233 -25.29 -8.64 -1.36
CA GLU A 233 -25.84 -8.40 -2.70
C GLU A 233 -26.19 -9.75 -3.35
N PRO A 234 -27.46 -9.98 -3.77
CA PRO A 234 -27.84 -11.21 -4.45
C PRO A 234 -27.19 -11.31 -5.82
N ASP A 235 -26.79 -12.53 -6.20
CA ASP A 235 -26.21 -12.83 -7.51
C ASP A 235 -27.26 -12.72 -8.64
N GLU A 236 -26.85 -12.88 -9.91
CA GLU A 236 -27.73 -12.78 -11.08
C GLU A 236 -28.92 -13.78 -11.04
N ASP A 237 -28.75 -14.89 -10.34
CA ASP A 237 -29.78 -15.92 -10.08
C ASP A 237 -30.61 -15.66 -8.79
N GLY A 238 -30.38 -14.54 -8.10
CA GLY A 238 -31.12 -14.12 -6.90
C GLY A 238 -30.70 -14.81 -5.59
N PHE A 239 -29.62 -15.59 -5.59
CA PHE A 239 -29.10 -16.25 -4.38
C PHE A 239 -28.13 -15.34 -3.62
N VAL A 240 -28.18 -15.41 -2.29
CA VAL A 240 -27.25 -14.72 -1.39
C VAL A 240 -26.15 -15.70 -0.98
N THR A 241 -24.90 -15.34 -1.24
CA THR A 241 -23.75 -16.19 -0.88
C THR A 241 -23.58 -16.27 0.63
N VAL A 242 -23.77 -17.46 1.21
CA VAL A 242 -23.51 -17.73 2.62
C VAL A 242 -22.01 -17.75 2.85
N THR A 243 -21.45 -16.63 3.31
CA THR A 243 -20.06 -16.59 3.76
C THR A 243 -19.97 -17.18 5.16
N SER A 244 -19.04 -18.12 5.37
CA SER A 244 -18.70 -18.54 6.73
C SER A 244 -18.16 -17.33 7.47
N GLY A 245 -18.74 -17.02 8.63
CA GLY A 245 -18.24 -15.96 9.49
C GLY A 245 -16.76 -16.14 9.86
N PRO A 246 -16.13 -15.12 10.49
CA PRO A 246 -14.74 -15.22 10.92
C PRO A 246 -14.54 -16.53 11.67
N ARG A 247 -13.52 -17.33 11.32
CA ARG A 247 -13.20 -18.52 12.10
C ARG A 247 -12.89 -18.06 13.52
N LEU A 248 -13.80 -18.35 14.46
CA LEU A 248 -13.63 -18.06 15.89
C LEU A 248 -12.53 -18.98 16.45
N THR A 249 -11.27 -18.76 16.08
CA THR A 249 -10.12 -19.48 16.65
C THR A 249 -9.43 -18.67 17.74
N SER A 250 -9.95 -17.49 18.11
CA SER A 250 -9.41 -16.66 19.19
C SER A 250 -10.28 -16.73 20.44
N ALA A 251 -9.63 -16.88 21.59
CA ALA A 251 -10.26 -17.04 22.90
C ALA A 251 -11.23 -15.91 23.30
N ALA A 252 -11.08 -14.71 22.72
CA ALA A 252 -11.98 -13.58 22.93
C ALA A 252 -13.40 -13.78 22.38
N CYS A 253 -13.59 -14.77 21.51
CA CYS A 253 -14.85 -15.03 20.82
C CYS A 253 -15.63 -16.24 21.42
N GLU A 254 -15.05 -16.93 22.41
CA GLU A 254 -15.69 -18.06 23.09
C GLU A 254 -16.95 -17.66 23.88
N GLU A 255 -16.94 -16.48 24.49
CA GLU A 255 -18.09 -15.93 25.22
C GLU A 255 -19.28 -15.68 24.31
N GLU A 256 -19.05 -15.13 23.10
CA GLU A 256 -20.11 -14.93 22.12
C GLU A 256 -20.58 -16.26 21.52
N ALA A 257 -19.67 -17.22 21.29
CA ALA A 257 -20.01 -18.56 20.84
C ALA A 257 -20.91 -19.29 21.84
N LYS A 258 -20.58 -19.24 23.14
CA LYS A 258 -21.41 -19.83 24.21
C LYS A 258 -22.81 -19.22 24.26
N ARG A 259 -22.93 -17.89 24.13
CA ARG A 259 -24.23 -17.19 24.09
C ARG A 259 -25.06 -17.59 22.87
N LEU A 260 -24.44 -17.78 21.71
CA LEU A 260 -25.11 -18.27 20.49
C LEU A 260 -25.58 -19.72 20.65
N ILE A 261 -24.74 -20.59 21.25
CA ILE A 261 -25.10 -21.98 21.54
C ILE A 261 -26.24 -22.06 22.55
N GLU A 262 -26.25 -21.24 23.60
CA GLU A 262 -27.35 -21.19 24.57
C GLU A 262 -28.66 -20.73 23.95
N LYS A 263 -28.62 -19.73 23.06
CA LYS A 263 -29.81 -19.30 22.31
C LYS A 263 -30.31 -20.41 21.39
N GLN A 264 -29.41 -21.12 20.71
CA GLN A 264 -29.79 -22.28 19.89
C GLN A 264 -30.37 -23.41 20.74
N LYS A 265 -29.83 -23.69 21.93
CA LYS A 265 -30.39 -24.67 22.87
C LYS A 265 -31.80 -24.28 23.33
N LYS A 266 -32.02 -23.01 23.69
CA LYS A 266 -33.35 -22.49 24.05
C LYS A 266 -34.35 -22.55 22.89
N GLN A 267 -33.89 -22.38 21.65
CA GLN A 267 -34.74 -22.55 20.47
C GLN A 267 -35.00 -24.03 20.14
N ALA A 268 -34.02 -24.90 20.36
CA ALA A 268 -34.12 -26.35 20.19
C ALA A 268 -35.02 -27.02 21.27
N GLU A 269 -35.14 -26.40 22.45
CA GLU A 269 -36.11 -26.81 23.48
C GLU A 269 -37.57 -26.69 23.00
N GLY A 270 -37.81 -25.92 21.93
CA GLY A 270 -39.09 -25.89 21.21
C GLY A 270 -40.25 -25.32 22.03
N PHE A 271 -41.34 -24.94 21.36
CA PHE A 271 -42.58 -24.61 22.04
C PHE A 271 -43.17 -25.89 22.65
N GLY A 272 -42.88 -26.15 23.92
CA GLY A 272 -43.54 -27.20 24.68
C GLY A 272 -45.05 -26.93 24.74
N ASP A 273 -45.85 -27.92 24.33
CA ASP A 273 -47.33 -27.92 24.28
C ASP A 273 -47.98 -27.50 22.94
N PHE A 274 -47.39 -27.89 21.81
CA PHE A 274 -48.06 -27.71 20.52
C PHE A 274 -49.22 -28.71 20.28
N TYR A 275 -49.15 -29.91 20.86
CA TYR A 275 -50.14 -30.96 20.57
C TYR A 275 -51.08 -31.28 21.72
N ARG A 276 -52.37 -31.50 21.39
CA ARG A 276 -53.42 -31.85 22.37
C ARG A 276 -53.13 -33.11 23.18
N PHE A 277 -52.33 -34.04 22.65
CA PHE A 277 -51.91 -35.24 23.39
C PHE A 277 -50.96 -34.91 24.54
N GLN A 278 -50.04 -33.94 24.35
CA GLN A 278 -49.12 -33.48 25.40
C GLN A 278 -49.88 -32.85 26.56
N SER A 279 -50.91 -32.05 26.27
CA SER A 279 -51.78 -31.50 27.31
C SER A 279 -52.61 -32.55 28.03
N ARG A 280 -53.05 -33.61 27.35
CA ARG A 280 -53.78 -34.74 27.96
C ARG A 280 -52.86 -35.56 28.87
N GLU A 281 -51.64 -35.80 28.44
CA GLU A 281 -50.62 -36.53 29.20
C GLU A 281 -50.20 -35.76 30.46
N LYS A 282 -49.93 -34.44 30.35
CA LYS A 282 -49.68 -33.56 31.50
C LYS A 282 -50.84 -33.47 32.49
N ARG A 283 -52.10 -33.66 32.04
CA ARG A 283 -53.26 -33.73 32.95
C ARG A 283 -53.32 -35.07 33.67
N LYS A 284 -53.04 -36.17 32.95
CA LYS A 284 -53.00 -37.53 33.52
C LYS A 284 -51.88 -37.65 34.55
N GLU A 285 -50.70 -37.13 34.25
CA GLU A 285 -49.57 -37.08 35.17
C GLU A 285 -49.90 -36.29 36.45
N ARG A 286 -50.47 -35.09 36.31
CA ARG A 286 -50.95 -34.30 37.46
C ARG A 286 -51.98 -35.05 38.30
N GLN A 287 -52.88 -35.81 37.68
CA GLN A 287 -53.87 -36.61 38.39
C GLN A 287 -53.22 -37.78 39.15
N ILE A 288 -52.22 -38.43 38.56
CA ILE A 288 -51.45 -39.50 39.21
C ILE A 288 -50.66 -38.94 40.41
N ASP A 289 -50.03 -37.78 40.27
CA ASP A 289 -49.29 -37.15 41.37
C ASP A 289 -50.18 -36.70 42.52
N LEU A 290 -51.41 -36.25 42.22
CA LEU A 290 -52.41 -35.97 43.25
C LEU A 290 -52.85 -37.24 43.99
N LEU A 291 -53.03 -38.36 43.28
CA LEU A 291 -53.31 -39.65 43.92
C LEU A 291 -52.17 -40.09 44.83
N LYS A 292 -50.91 -39.99 44.37
CA LYS A 292 -49.73 -40.33 45.18
C LYS A 292 -49.66 -39.48 46.45
N LYS A 293 -49.84 -38.16 46.33
CA LYS A 293 -49.87 -37.25 47.49
C LYS A 293 -51.01 -37.59 48.46
N PHE A 294 -52.17 -37.98 47.95
CA PHE A 294 -53.30 -38.38 48.77
C PHE A 294 -53.05 -39.69 49.53
N ASP A 295 -52.42 -40.67 48.89
CA ASP A 295 -52.01 -41.92 49.55
C ASP A 295 -50.92 -41.68 50.61
N GLU A 296 -49.98 -40.78 50.35
CA GLU A 296 -48.99 -40.34 51.32
C GLU A 296 -49.63 -39.64 52.53
N ASP A 297 -50.62 -38.77 52.30
CA ASP A 297 -51.32 -38.08 53.38
C ASP A 297 -52.26 -39.01 54.16
N LYS A 298 -52.86 -40.01 53.52
CA LYS A 298 -53.55 -41.12 54.21
C LYS A 298 -52.60 -41.89 55.12
N LYS A 299 -51.42 -42.26 54.64
CA LYS A 299 -50.39 -42.93 55.45
C LYS A 299 -49.96 -42.07 56.65
N LYS A 300 -49.73 -40.77 56.44
CA LYS A 300 -49.42 -39.83 57.54
C LYS A 300 -50.56 -39.74 58.56
N LEU A 301 -51.82 -39.74 58.12
CA LEU A 301 -52.99 -39.74 59.00
C LEU A 301 -53.13 -41.04 59.79
N GLU A 302 -52.85 -42.19 59.18
CA GLU A 302 -52.80 -43.48 59.87
C GLU A 302 -51.68 -43.51 60.92
N GLU A 303 -50.49 -43.02 60.58
CA GLU A 303 -49.38 -42.88 61.53
C GLU A 303 -49.74 -41.94 62.70
N LEU A 304 -50.41 -40.81 62.44
CA LEU A 304 -50.89 -39.89 63.48
C LEU A 304 -52.00 -40.50 64.34
N LYS A 305 -52.92 -41.30 63.76
CA LYS A 305 -53.94 -42.05 64.51
C LYS A 305 -53.32 -43.11 65.42
N MET A 306 -52.34 -43.85 64.92
CA MET A 306 -51.58 -44.85 65.71
C MET A 306 -50.79 -44.18 66.84
N ARG A 307 -50.31 -42.95 66.63
CA ARG A 307 -49.60 -42.16 67.65
C ARG A 307 -50.52 -41.53 68.69
N LYS A 308 -51.77 -41.15 68.34
CA LYS A 308 -52.80 -40.66 69.28
C LYS A 308 -53.55 -41.77 70.02
N GLY A 309 -53.56 -43.01 69.50
CA GLY A 309 -54.21 -44.17 70.12
C GLY A 309 -53.46 -44.79 71.32
N LYS A 310 -52.28 -44.28 71.68
CA LYS A 310 -51.54 -44.67 72.89
C LYS A 310 -51.58 -43.56 73.93
N ILE A 311 -52.75 -43.33 74.50
CA ILE A 311 -52.91 -42.65 75.79
C ILE A 311 -53.78 -43.58 76.64
N ARG A 312 -53.15 -44.29 77.58
CA ARG A 312 -53.85 -44.97 78.68
C ARG A 312 -54.14 -43.92 79.77
N PRO A 313 -55.37 -43.79 80.27
CA PRO A 313 -55.59 -43.19 81.58
C PRO A 313 -55.31 -44.23 82.68
N GLU A 314 -54.68 -43.75 83.76
CA GLU A 314 -54.17 -44.45 84.96
C GLU A 314 -52.90 -45.31 84.81
#